data_AF-A0A1G0QPS2-F1
#
_entry.id   AF-A0A1G0QPS2-F1
#
_cell.length_a   1.000
_cell.length_b   1.000
_cell.length_c   1.000
_cell.angle_alpha   90.00
_cell.angle_beta   90.00
_cell.angle_gamma   90.00
#
_symmetry.space_group_name_H-M   'P 1'
#
loop_
_entity.id
_entity.type
_entity.pdbx_description
1 polymer ?
#
loop_
_entity_poly.entity_id
_entity_poly.type
_entity_poly.pdbx_seq_one_letter_code
_entity_poly.pdbx_strand_id
1 'polypeptide(L)'
;MPETSKQDALLKDIGIVLSQATILTNKYKDLIRQNLEFETELNELKKDKANLVQKLSMLETEIENIKKQSNTEVFNSLDEEEREDLKNKISNLISKIDLHISS
;
A
#
# COMPACT_ATOMS: atom_id res chain seq x y z
N MET A 1 -58.79 -48.44 3.21
CA MET A 1 -57.88 -47.39 3.73
C MET A 1 -56.56 -47.17 2.94
N PRO A 2 -56.40 -47.50 1.64
CA PRO A 2 -55.15 -47.21 0.91
C PRO A 2 -55.04 -45.75 0.44
N GLU A 3 -56.16 -45.05 0.21
CA GLU A 3 -56.17 -43.64 -0.20
C GLU A 3 -55.69 -42.70 0.92
N THR A 4 -56.03 -43.00 2.18
CA THR A 4 -55.54 -42.27 3.36
C THR A 4 -54.01 -42.39 3.49
N SER A 5 -53.45 -43.57 3.23
CA SER A 5 -51.99 -43.78 3.29
C SER A 5 -51.22 -43.02 2.20
N LYS A 6 -51.81 -42.82 1.02
CA LYS A 6 -51.21 -41.99 -0.03
C LYS A 6 -51.23 -40.51 0.33
N GLN A 7 -52.33 -40.05 0.96
CA GLN A 7 -52.44 -38.67 1.45
C GLN A 7 -51.41 -38.38 2.56
N ASP A 8 -51.22 -39.32 3.49
CA ASP A 8 -50.22 -39.20 4.55
C ASP A 8 -48.79 -39.16 4.00
N ALA A 9 -48.49 -39.97 2.97
CA ALA A 9 -47.19 -39.94 2.29
C ALA A 9 -46.95 -38.59 1.59
N LEU A 10 -47.96 -38.06 0.88
CA LEU A 10 -47.87 -36.74 0.24
C LEU A 10 -47.67 -35.63 1.27
N LEU A 11 -48.36 -35.67 2.41
CA LEU A 11 -48.18 -34.70 3.50
C LEU A 11 -46.75 -34.72 4.04
N LYS A 12 -46.17 -35.91 4.19
CA LYS A 12 -44.77 -36.07 4.61
C LYS A 12 -43.80 -35.47 3.58
N ASP A 13 -44.00 -35.76 2.29
CA ASP A 13 -43.15 -35.25 1.22
C ASP A 13 -43.23 -33.72 1.11
N ILE A 14 -44.44 -33.16 1.23
CA ILE A 14 -44.66 -31.70 1.31
C ILE A 14 -43.91 -31.11 2.51
N GLY A 15 -43.98 -31.74 3.67
CA GLY A 15 -43.24 -31.31 4.86
C GLY A 15 -41.72 -31.29 4.64
N ILE A 16 -41.18 -32.30 3.96
CA ILE A 16 -39.75 -32.36 3.60
C ILE A 16 -39.40 -31.21 2.66
N VAL A 17 -40.18 -30.99 1.60
CA VAL A 17 -39.92 -29.92 0.64
C VAL A 17 -39.99 -28.54 1.31
N LEU A 18 -40.96 -28.29 2.18
CA LEU A 18 -41.07 -27.04 2.93
C LEU A 18 -39.85 -26.82 3.84
N SER A 19 -39.35 -27.88 4.49
CA SER A 19 -38.15 -27.80 5.32
C SER A 19 -36.92 -27.43 4.49
N GLN A 20 -36.75 -28.06 3.33
CA GLN A 20 -35.64 -27.80 2.41
C GLN A 20 -35.72 -26.38 1.84
N ALA A 21 -36.90 -25.92 1.44
CA ALA A 21 -37.12 -24.56 0.95
C ALA A 21 -36.79 -23.51 2.03
N THR A 22 -37.13 -23.79 3.28
CA THR A 22 -36.81 -22.92 4.43
C THR A 22 -35.30 -22.84 4.65
N ILE A 23 -34.61 -23.99 4.66
CA ILE A 23 -33.14 -24.05 4.80
C ILE A 23 -32.47 -23.29 3.65
N LEU A 24 -32.92 -23.49 2.43
CA LEU A 24 -32.37 -22.81 1.25
C LEU A 24 -32.56 -21.30 1.33
N THR A 25 -33.74 -20.84 1.76
CA THR A 25 -34.03 -19.42 1.96
C THR A 25 -33.11 -18.79 3.00
N ASN A 26 -32.86 -19.49 4.10
CA ASN A 26 -31.95 -19.00 5.14
C ASN A 26 -30.51 -18.92 4.63
N LYS A 27 -30.02 -19.98 3.96
CA LYS A 27 -28.68 -19.99 3.34
C LYS A 27 -28.51 -18.86 2.33
N TYR A 28 -29.53 -18.59 1.53
CA TYR A 28 -29.51 -17.50 0.56
C TYR A 28 -29.40 -16.13 1.25
N LYS A 29 -30.14 -15.90 2.33
CA LYS A 29 -30.02 -14.67 3.13
C LYS A 29 -28.63 -14.52 3.75
N ASP A 30 -28.07 -15.61 4.28
CA ASP A 30 -26.72 -15.62 4.85
C ASP A 30 -25.67 -15.29 3.79
N LEU A 31 -25.79 -15.86 2.59
CA LEU A 31 -24.90 -15.57 1.46
C LEU A 31 -25.01 -14.11 0.99
N ILE A 32 -26.22 -13.54 0.94
CA ILE A 32 -26.38 -12.11 0.63
C ILE A 32 -25.65 -11.25 1.66
N ARG A 33 -25.79 -11.56 2.96
CA ARG A 33 -25.12 -10.82 4.02
C ARG A 33 -23.60 -10.91 3.89
N GLN A 34 -23.06 -12.12 3.70
CA GLN A 34 -21.63 -12.31 3.49
C GLN A 34 -21.13 -11.58 2.25
N ASN A 35 -21.88 -11.58 1.16
CA ASN A 35 -21.48 -10.87 -0.05
C ASN A 35 -21.42 -9.34 0.18
N LEU A 36 -22.38 -8.78 0.92
CA LEU A 36 -22.35 -7.37 1.30
C LEU A 36 -21.16 -7.02 2.22
N GLU A 37 -20.82 -7.92 3.15
CA GLU A 37 -19.64 -7.78 4.01
C GLU A 37 -18.35 -7.77 3.16
N PHE A 38 -18.21 -8.72 2.23
CA PHE A 38 -17.06 -8.76 1.31
C PHE A 38 -16.99 -7.57 0.36
N GLU A 39 -18.12 -7.09 -0.16
CA GLU A 39 -18.15 -5.88 -0.98
C GLU A 39 -17.70 -4.64 -0.19
N THR A 40 -18.07 -4.55 1.08
CA THR A 40 -17.64 -3.47 1.98
C THR A 40 -16.14 -3.53 2.21
N GLU A 41 -15.62 -4.70 2.61
CA GLU A 41 -14.18 -4.90 2.84
C GLU A 41 -13.38 -4.62 1.56
N LEU A 42 -13.84 -5.09 0.41
CA LEU A 42 -13.18 -4.84 -0.88
C LEU A 42 -13.09 -3.34 -1.20
N ASN A 43 -14.13 -2.57 -0.88
CA ASN A 43 -14.13 -1.13 -1.11
C ASN A 43 -13.17 -0.40 -0.16
N GLU A 44 -13.08 -0.82 1.10
CA GLU A 44 -12.09 -0.30 2.05
C GLU A 44 -10.66 -0.59 1.56
N LEU A 45 -10.37 -1.83 1.17
CA LEU A 45 -9.07 -2.21 0.62
C LEU A 45 -8.70 -1.40 -0.63
N LYS A 46 -9.66 -1.13 -1.53
CA LYS A 46 -9.43 -0.28 -2.71
C LYS A 46 -9.06 1.14 -2.32
N LYS A 47 -9.73 1.71 -1.31
CA LYS A 47 -9.43 3.05 -0.80
C LYS A 47 -8.04 3.11 -0.16
N ASP A 48 -7.70 2.11 0.64
CA ASP A 48 -6.38 2.03 1.28
C ASP A 48 -5.27 1.87 0.25
N LYS A 49 -5.48 1.02 -0.76
CA LYS A 49 -4.56 0.90 -1.89
C LYS A 49 -4.34 2.24 -2.58
N ALA A 50 -5.41 3.00 -2.87
CA ALA A 50 -5.29 4.31 -3.51
C ALA A 50 -4.48 5.29 -2.64
N ASN A 51 -4.75 5.33 -1.34
CA ASN A 51 -4.00 6.16 -0.39
C ASN A 51 -2.51 5.80 -0.33
N LEU A 52 -2.20 4.49 -0.31
CA LEU A 52 -0.82 4.00 -0.29
C LEU A 52 -0.07 4.34 -1.57
N VAL A 53 -0.72 4.18 -2.73
CA VAL A 53 -0.14 4.57 -4.03
C VAL A 53 0.16 6.07 -4.07
N GLN A 54 -0.75 6.90 -3.57
CA GLN A 54 -0.53 8.34 -3.49
C GLN A 54 0.67 8.68 -2.58
N LYS A 55 0.75 8.05 -1.39
CA LYS A 55 1.88 8.24 -0.47
C LYS A 55 3.21 7.82 -1.09
N LEU A 56 3.24 6.68 -1.80
CA LEU A 56 4.43 6.22 -2.51
C LEU A 56 4.88 7.23 -3.55
N SER A 57 3.96 7.73 -4.38
CA SER A 57 4.28 8.75 -5.39
C SER A 57 4.82 10.04 -4.78
N MET A 58 4.29 10.47 -3.63
CA MET A 58 4.80 11.63 -2.90
C MET A 58 6.24 11.40 -2.39
N LEU A 59 6.51 10.22 -1.80
CA LEU A 59 7.83 9.86 -1.30
C LEU A 59 8.86 9.72 -2.44
N GLU A 60 8.46 9.13 -3.56
CA GLU A 60 9.31 9.02 -4.76
C GLU A 60 9.70 10.42 -5.27
N THR A 61 8.74 11.34 -5.31
CA THR A 61 8.98 12.74 -5.69
C THR A 61 9.92 13.45 -4.71
N GLU A 62 9.73 13.25 -3.41
CA GLU A 62 10.58 13.81 -2.37
C GLU A 62 12.02 13.29 -2.47
N ILE A 63 12.19 11.98 -2.69
CA ILE A 63 13.50 11.36 -2.91
C ILE A 63 14.18 11.94 -4.15
N GLU A 64 13.44 12.13 -5.24
CA GLU A 64 13.99 12.72 -6.46
C GLU A 64 14.46 14.17 -6.23
N ASN A 65 13.68 14.95 -5.47
CA ASN A 65 14.05 16.32 -5.10
C ASN A 65 15.31 16.36 -4.23
N ILE A 66 15.41 15.49 -3.22
CA ILE A 66 16.60 15.37 -2.37
C ILE A 66 17.83 14.98 -3.21
N LYS A 67 17.70 14.02 -4.13
CA LYS A 67 18.80 13.63 -5.03
C LYS A 67 19.24 14.77 -5.93
N LYS A 68 18.30 15.58 -6.42
CA LYS A 68 18.61 16.79 -7.21
C LYS A 68 19.38 17.79 -6.35
N GLN A 69 18.89 18.10 -5.15
CA GLN A 69 19.55 19.01 -4.21
C GLN A 69 20.96 18.54 -3.82
N SER A 70 21.13 17.25 -3.50
CA SER A 70 22.44 16.70 -3.11
C SER A 70 23.48 16.75 -4.22
N ASN A 71 23.06 16.65 -5.49
CA ASN A 71 23.97 16.74 -6.64
C ASN A 71 24.38 18.19 -6.97
N THR A 72 23.63 19.18 -6.49
CA THR A 72 23.88 20.60 -6.77
C THR A 72 24.62 21.37 -5.68
N GLU A 73 24.65 20.92 -4.42
CA GLU A 73 24.71 21.91 -3.34
C GLU A 73 26.06 22.31 -2.72
N VAL A 74 27.24 21.72 -3.00
CA VAL A 74 28.48 22.27 -2.38
C VAL A 74 29.75 22.19 -3.21
N PHE A 75 30.02 21.07 -3.89
CA PHE A 75 31.29 20.92 -4.64
C PHE A 75 31.20 21.33 -6.11
N ASN A 76 29.99 21.29 -6.69
CA ASN A 76 29.73 21.66 -8.09
C ASN A 76 29.16 23.09 -8.23
N SER A 77 28.95 23.80 -7.12
CA SER A 77 28.51 25.20 -7.14
C SER A 77 29.65 26.19 -7.35
N LEU A 78 30.90 25.75 -7.14
CA LEU A 78 32.08 26.55 -7.42
C LEU A 78 32.41 26.44 -8.91
N ASP A 79 32.63 27.57 -9.56
CA ASP A 79 33.19 27.56 -10.90
C ASP A 79 34.64 27.03 -10.91
N GLU A 80 35.20 26.80 -12.09
CA GLU A 80 36.51 26.18 -12.25
C GLU A 80 37.65 27.06 -11.69
N GLU A 81 37.46 28.39 -11.69
CA GLU A 81 38.38 29.37 -11.12
C GLU A 81 38.30 29.37 -9.59
N GLU A 82 37.09 29.41 -9.02
CA GLU A 82 36.84 29.34 -7.58
C GLU A 82 37.35 28.03 -6.97
N ARG A 83 37.21 26.91 -7.70
CA ARG A 83 37.71 25.60 -7.29
C ARG A 83 39.24 25.55 -7.24
N GLU A 84 39.91 26.14 -8.23
CA GLU A 84 41.37 26.20 -8.26
C GLU A 84 41.92 27.12 -7.18
N ASP A 85 41.25 28.25 -6.94
CA ASP A 85 41.60 29.20 -5.89
C ASP A 85 41.45 28.58 -4.48
N LEU A 86 40.43 27.75 -4.28
CA LEU A 86 40.23 26.98 -3.06
C LEU A 86 41.33 25.92 -2.85
N LYS A 87 41.72 25.18 -3.90
CA LYS A 87 42.86 24.23 -3.81
C LYS A 87 44.16 24.91 -3.43
N ASN A 88 44.42 26.10 -3.98
CA ASN A 88 45.62 26.87 -3.66
C ASN A 88 45.61 27.33 -2.20
N LYS A 89 44.47 27.77 -1.67
CA LYS A 89 44.32 28.12 -0.25
C LYS A 89 44.52 26.92 0.66
N ILE A 90 43.97 25.76 0.31
CA ILE A 90 44.15 24.51 1.08
C ILE A 90 45.61 24.08 1.07
N SER A 91 46.27 24.07 -0.09
CA SER A 91 47.70 23.70 -0.19
C SER A 91 48.58 24.63 0.65
N ASN A 92 48.34 25.94 0.58
CA ASN A 92 49.08 26.91 1.40
C ASN A 92 48.87 26.71 2.90
N LEU A 93 47.66 26.33 3.32
CA LEU A 93 47.36 26.02 4.73
C LEU A 93 48.09 24.75 5.18
N ILE A 94 48.08 23.70 4.37
CA ILE A 94 48.81 22.46 4.64
C ILE A 94 50.31 22.76 4.75
N SER A 95 50.90 23.51 3.81
CA SER A 95 52.32 23.87 3.87
C SER A 95 52.68 24.70 5.10
N LYS A 96 51.81 25.61 5.54
CA LYS A 96 52.01 26.38 6.78
C LYS A 96 51.96 25.48 8.02
N ILE A 97 51.04 24.52 8.03
CA ILE A 97 50.94 23.53 9.10
C ILE A 97 52.20 22.65 9.12
N ASP A 98 52.62 22.10 7.97
CA ASP A 98 53.84 21.29 7.87
C ASP A 98 55.09 22.05 8.31
N LEU A 99 55.24 23.31 7.91
CA LEU A 99 56.33 24.18 8.38
C LEU A 99 56.28 24.42 9.89
N HIS A 100 55.09 24.54 10.46
CA HIS A 100 54.91 24.75 11.89
C HIS A 100 55.15 23.48 12.71
N ILE A 101 54.87 22.30 12.16
CA ILE A 101 55.12 21.00 12.82
C ILE A 101 56.59 20.58 12.65
N SER A 102 57.25 21.01 11.57
CA SER A 102 58.65 20.68 11.26
C SER A 102 59.67 21.63 11.92
N SER A 103 59.21 22.66 12.62
CA SER A 103 60.03 23.64 13.35
C SER A 103 59.91 23.45 14.86
#